data_AF-A0A454WH91-F1
#
_entry.id   AF-A0A454WH91-F1
#
_cell.length_a   1.000
_cell.length_b   1.000
_cell.length_c   1.000
_cell.angle_alpha   90.00
_cell.angle_beta   90.00
_cell.angle_gamma   90.00
#
_symmetry.space_group_name_H-M   'P 1'
#
loop_
_entity.id
_entity.type
_entity.pdbx_description
1 polymer ?
#
loop_
_entity_poly.entity_id
_entity_poly.type
_entity_poly.pdbx_seq_one_letter_code
_entity_poly.pdbx_strand_id
1 'polypeptide(L)'
;MATAQETHKLPGDLNDVPGWFWPLDQVLFSWFLERQERQDTRGDLLELGAYLGKSAILLGHHLRDGETLTVCDLFETEPPDAANRAEAAKSYSTLTRDAFERNYLSFHDALPRIVQAVSSTITDEVGAGTCRFAHIDASHLYEHVRGDIGAARELLLPEGIVVLDDFRSEHTPGVAVAAWEAVLNRGLSPVCLSSQKLYGTWGDPEPVREELLAALRERDDIAVTVEEAAGHRLIRARAKSKRMRPPSLPSSRHPAPAPAPPAPRVDAGPAAG
;
A
#
# COMPACT_ATOMS: atom_id res chain seq x y z
N MET A 1 6.35 -15.87 9.21
CA MET A 1 5.85 -15.18 10.42
C MET A 1 6.86 -14.10 10.79
N ALA A 2 6.54 -12.84 10.57
CA ALA A 2 7.33 -11.70 11.03
C ALA A 2 6.69 -11.20 12.33
N THR A 3 7.43 -11.26 13.43
CA THR A 3 7.03 -10.67 14.71
C THR A 3 6.99 -9.15 14.60
N ALA A 4 5.89 -8.52 15.01
CA ALA A 4 5.75 -7.07 15.10
C ALA A 4 6.90 -6.51 15.97
N GLN A 5 7.66 -5.57 15.40
CA GLN A 5 8.81 -4.97 16.07
C GLN A 5 8.36 -3.60 16.60
N GLU A 6 8.18 -3.51 17.91
CA GLU A 6 7.94 -2.24 18.59
C GLU A 6 9.22 -1.40 18.47
N THR A 7 9.15 -0.27 17.77
CA THR A 7 10.25 0.68 17.69
C THR A 7 9.85 1.95 18.44
N HIS A 8 10.46 2.19 19.60
CA HIS A 8 10.39 3.48 20.30
C HIS A 8 11.16 4.60 19.56
N LYS A 9 11.76 4.28 18.41
CA LYS A 9 12.57 5.18 17.59
C LYS A 9 11.73 5.68 16.42
N LEU A 10 11.76 6.99 16.17
CA LEU A 10 11.15 7.60 14.99
C LEU A 10 11.81 7.03 13.71
N PRO A 11 11.02 6.71 12.67
CA PRO A 11 11.53 6.14 11.42
C PRO A 11 12.41 7.15 10.68
N GLY A 12 13.59 6.74 10.24
CA GLY A 12 14.50 7.58 9.44
C GLY A 12 14.33 7.37 7.93
N ASP A 13 13.80 6.23 7.53
CA ASP A 13 13.38 5.87 6.18
C ASP A 13 11.99 5.22 6.22
N LEU A 14 11.24 5.23 5.11
CA LEU A 14 9.94 4.56 5.04
C LEU A 14 10.03 3.07 5.40
N ASN A 15 11.16 2.42 5.08
CA ASN A 15 11.35 1.01 5.39
C ASN A 15 11.58 0.72 6.87
N ASP A 16 11.87 1.74 7.69
CA ASP A 16 11.93 1.63 9.15
C ASP A 16 10.53 1.54 9.78
N VAL A 17 9.49 1.98 9.07
CA VAL A 17 8.09 1.84 9.51
C VAL A 17 7.71 0.35 9.42
N PRO A 18 7.25 -0.28 10.51
CA PRO A 18 6.82 -1.68 10.43
C PRO A 18 5.54 -1.82 9.59
N GLY A 19 5.49 -2.85 8.74
CA GLY A 19 4.35 -3.14 7.86
C GLY A 19 4.75 -3.88 6.59
N TRP A 20 3.78 -4.50 5.92
CA TRP A 20 3.97 -5.38 4.76
C TRP A 20 3.84 -4.66 3.42
N PHE A 21 4.57 -3.56 3.26
CA PHE A 21 4.59 -2.78 2.02
C PHE A 21 5.93 -2.91 1.29
N TRP A 22 6.01 -3.91 0.40
CA TRP A 22 7.23 -4.30 -0.29
C TRP A 22 7.65 -3.30 -1.38
N PRO A 23 8.95 -3.25 -1.75
CA PRO A 23 9.43 -2.30 -2.75
C PRO A 23 8.69 -2.35 -4.09
N LEU A 24 8.25 -3.53 -4.56
CA LEU A 24 7.47 -3.65 -5.80
C LEU A 24 6.15 -2.89 -5.70
N ASP A 25 5.45 -3.01 -4.59
CA ASP A 25 4.18 -2.33 -4.40
C ASP A 25 4.39 -0.83 -4.15
N GLN A 26 5.50 -0.42 -3.53
CA GLN A 26 5.88 1.01 -3.49
C GLN A 26 6.03 1.58 -4.91
N VAL A 27 6.73 0.87 -5.80
CA VAL A 27 6.88 1.27 -7.23
C VAL A 27 5.53 1.33 -7.93
N LEU A 28 4.67 0.32 -7.74
CA LEU A 28 3.37 0.27 -8.41
C LEU A 28 2.45 1.38 -7.92
N PHE A 29 2.33 1.60 -6.61
CA PHE A 29 1.54 2.71 -6.05
C PHE A 29 2.00 4.06 -6.60
N SER A 30 3.30 4.36 -6.50
CA SER A 30 3.84 5.61 -7.04
C SER A 30 3.58 5.73 -8.54
N TRP A 31 3.77 4.66 -9.33
CA TRP A 31 3.50 4.71 -10.76
C TRP A 31 2.03 5.04 -11.09
N PHE A 32 1.07 4.43 -10.40
CA PHE A 32 -0.36 4.71 -10.60
C PHE A 32 -0.71 6.15 -10.20
N LEU A 33 -0.23 6.61 -9.05
CA LEU A 33 -0.49 7.96 -8.54
C LEU A 33 0.16 9.03 -9.42
N GLU A 34 1.42 8.86 -9.81
CA GLU A 34 2.12 9.75 -10.74
C GLU A 34 1.46 9.76 -12.12
N ARG A 35 0.91 8.63 -12.59
CA ARG A 35 0.13 8.60 -13.84
C ARG A 35 -1.11 9.47 -13.72
N GLN A 36 -1.87 9.33 -12.64
CA GLN A 36 -3.04 10.16 -12.37
C GLN A 36 -2.67 11.65 -12.28
N GLU A 37 -1.54 11.98 -11.65
CA GLU A 37 -1.02 13.35 -11.60
C GLU A 37 -0.68 13.90 -13.00
N ARG A 38 0.02 13.13 -13.84
CA ARG A 38 0.33 13.52 -15.23
C ARG A 38 -0.90 13.73 -16.09
N GLN A 39 -1.97 13.00 -15.81
CA GLN A 39 -3.27 13.11 -16.50
C GLN A 39 -4.20 14.16 -15.86
N ASP A 40 -3.73 14.83 -14.81
CA ASP A 40 -4.50 15.75 -13.98
C ASP A 40 -5.80 15.16 -13.41
N THR A 41 -5.85 13.84 -13.21
CA THR A 41 -6.93 13.18 -12.47
C THR A 41 -6.88 13.64 -11.02
N ARG A 42 -7.92 14.35 -10.58
CA ARG A 42 -8.10 14.82 -9.20
C ARG A 42 -9.05 13.92 -8.46
N GLY A 43 -8.81 13.74 -7.17
CA GLY A 43 -9.70 13.01 -6.29
C GLY A 43 -9.03 12.64 -4.97
N ASP A 44 -9.85 12.26 -4.02
CA ASP A 44 -9.41 11.82 -2.70
C ASP A 44 -8.63 10.50 -2.78
N LEU A 45 -7.88 10.22 -1.71
CA LEU A 45 -7.18 8.97 -1.50
C LEU A 45 -7.81 8.25 -0.31
N LEU A 46 -7.98 6.93 -0.42
CA LEU A 46 -8.56 6.10 0.62
C LEU A 46 -7.64 4.93 0.97
N GLU A 47 -7.50 4.65 2.26
CA GLU A 47 -6.91 3.42 2.76
C GLU A 47 -7.78 2.82 3.87
N LEU A 48 -8.15 1.55 3.72
CA LEU A 48 -8.82 0.74 4.74
C LEU A 48 -7.80 -0.26 5.28
N GLY A 49 -7.49 -0.19 6.57
CA GLY A 49 -6.37 -0.91 7.18
C GLY A 49 -5.05 -0.21 6.89
N ALA A 50 -4.60 0.62 7.83
CA ALA A 50 -3.36 1.38 7.69
C ALA A 50 -2.25 0.91 8.62
N TYR A 51 -2.58 0.12 9.65
CA TYR A 51 -1.64 -0.39 10.63
C TYR A 51 -0.75 0.76 11.17
N LEU A 52 0.57 0.67 11.03
CA LEU A 52 1.53 1.68 11.48
C LEU A 52 1.90 2.72 10.40
N GLY A 53 1.15 2.74 9.29
CA GLY A 53 1.09 3.85 8.33
C GLY A 53 2.07 3.80 7.17
N LYS A 54 2.71 2.65 6.91
CA LYS A 54 3.76 2.55 5.88
C LYS A 54 3.25 2.89 4.46
N SER A 55 2.09 2.37 4.08
CA SER A 55 1.43 2.70 2.81
C SER A 55 0.76 4.07 2.86
N ALA A 56 0.08 4.41 3.96
CA ALA A 56 -0.48 5.75 4.21
C ALA A 56 0.54 6.87 3.97
N ILE A 57 1.77 6.72 4.44
CA ILE A 57 2.85 7.71 4.25
C ILE A 57 3.16 7.91 2.76
N LEU A 58 3.19 6.83 1.96
CA LEU A 58 3.38 6.96 0.51
C LEU A 58 2.17 7.60 -0.16
N LEU A 59 0.94 7.23 0.24
CA LEU A 59 -0.28 7.88 -0.27
C LEU A 59 -0.27 9.38 0.02
N GLY A 60 0.08 9.78 1.25
CA GLY A 60 0.18 11.17 1.66
C GLY A 60 1.22 11.96 0.87
N HIS A 61 2.27 11.31 0.37
CA HIS A 61 3.27 11.96 -0.49
C HIS A 61 2.70 12.38 -1.85
N HIS A 62 1.69 11.67 -2.33
CA HIS A 62 1.00 11.95 -3.59
C HIS A 62 -0.30 12.75 -3.40
N LEU A 63 -0.57 13.23 -2.18
CA LEU A 63 -1.74 14.05 -1.88
C LEU A 63 -1.55 15.46 -2.46
N ARG A 64 -2.53 15.93 -3.25
CA ARG A 64 -2.47 17.24 -3.91
C ARG A 64 -3.37 18.25 -3.20
N ASP A 65 -3.14 19.54 -3.46
CA ASP A 65 -3.99 20.61 -2.93
C ASP A 65 -5.47 20.39 -3.28
N GLY A 66 -6.33 20.44 -2.27
CA GLY A 66 -7.77 20.23 -2.40
C GLY A 66 -8.22 18.76 -2.35
N GLU A 67 -7.31 17.80 -2.28
CA GLU A 67 -7.61 16.38 -2.07
C GLU A 67 -7.54 16.03 -0.58
N THR A 68 -8.26 14.99 -0.16
CA THR A 68 -8.18 14.43 1.20
C THR A 68 -7.66 13.00 1.15
N LEU A 69 -6.65 12.67 1.98
CA LEU A 69 -6.34 11.28 2.32
C LEU A 69 -7.17 10.88 3.54
N THR A 70 -8.03 9.87 3.39
CA THR A 70 -8.78 9.24 4.48
C THR A 70 -8.20 7.87 4.79
N VAL A 71 -7.89 7.63 6.06
CA VAL A 71 -7.43 6.35 6.59
C VAL A 71 -8.47 5.81 7.56
N CYS A 72 -8.89 4.56 7.38
CA CYS A 72 -9.81 3.86 8.27
C CYS A 72 -9.15 2.64 8.90
N ASP A 73 -9.07 2.60 10.23
CA ASP A 73 -8.49 1.47 10.97
C ASP A 73 -9.14 1.35 12.36
N LEU A 74 -9.11 0.16 12.95
CA LEU A 74 -9.53 -0.05 14.33
C LEU A 74 -8.47 0.43 15.33
N PHE A 75 -7.20 0.42 14.94
CA PHE A 75 -6.05 0.61 15.82
C PHE A 75 -6.11 -0.28 17.07
N GLU A 76 -6.07 0.31 18.27
CA GLU A 76 -6.21 -0.40 19.53
C GLU A 76 -7.65 -0.83 19.87
N THR A 77 -8.64 -0.50 19.02
CA THR A 77 -10.04 -0.88 19.22
C THR A 77 -10.21 -2.36 18.93
N GLU A 78 -10.90 -3.07 19.83
CA GLU A 78 -11.11 -4.51 19.68
C GLU A 78 -12.05 -4.82 18.48
N PRO A 79 -11.65 -5.71 17.55
CA PRO A 79 -12.51 -6.13 16.46
C PRO A 79 -13.81 -6.80 16.96
N PRO A 80 -14.96 -6.55 16.29
CA PRO A 80 -16.25 -7.12 16.71
C PRO A 80 -16.31 -8.65 16.54
N ASP A 81 -15.59 -9.19 15.55
CA ASP A 81 -15.60 -10.63 15.24
C ASP A 81 -14.46 -11.39 15.91
N ALA A 82 -14.76 -12.58 16.44
CA ALA A 82 -13.80 -13.42 17.15
C ALA A 82 -12.60 -13.84 16.27
N ALA A 83 -12.81 -14.06 14.98
CA ALA A 83 -11.74 -14.42 14.05
C ALA A 83 -10.78 -13.23 13.80
N ASN A 84 -11.32 -12.02 13.57
CA ASN A 84 -10.50 -10.81 13.46
C ASN A 84 -9.75 -10.51 14.77
N ARG A 85 -10.37 -10.73 15.94
CA ARG A 85 -9.65 -10.61 17.23
C ARG A 85 -8.47 -11.56 17.35
N ALA A 86 -8.65 -12.82 16.96
CA ALA A 86 -7.60 -13.83 17.06
C ALA A 86 -6.41 -13.53 16.13
N GLU A 87 -6.68 -12.90 14.99
CA GLU A 87 -5.67 -12.37 14.08
C GLU A 87 -4.98 -11.13 14.64
N ALA A 88 -5.75 -10.14 15.11
CA ALA A 88 -5.21 -8.91 15.68
C ALA A 88 -4.30 -9.15 16.88
N ALA A 89 -4.67 -10.09 17.76
CA ALA A 89 -3.84 -10.49 18.90
C ALA A 89 -2.47 -11.09 18.49
N LYS A 90 -2.35 -11.63 17.27
CA LYS A 90 -1.10 -12.22 16.77
C LYS A 90 -0.26 -11.22 15.97
N SER A 91 -0.91 -10.40 15.16
CA SER A 91 -0.25 -9.58 14.14
C SER A 91 -0.13 -8.10 14.52
N TYR A 92 -0.95 -7.61 15.45
CA TYR A 92 -1.13 -6.17 15.72
C TYR A 92 -0.97 -5.80 17.21
N SER A 93 -0.25 -6.58 18.01
CA SER A 93 -0.09 -6.33 19.46
C SER A 93 0.52 -4.96 19.80
N THR A 94 1.18 -4.31 18.85
CA THR A 94 1.84 -3.01 18.99
C THR A 94 1.07 -1.88 18.28
N LEU A 95 -0.07 -2.18 17.67
CA LEU A 95 -0.86 -1.24 16.91
C LEU A 95 -1.62 -0.31 17.85
N THR A 96 -1.29 0.98 17.76
CA THR A 96 -2.06 2.06 18.38
C THR A 96 -2.17 3.22 17.40
N ARG A 97 -3.22 4.00 17.54
CA ARG A 97 -3.40 5.23 16.77
C ARG A 97 -2.22 6.18 16.97
N ASP A 98 -1.75 6.36 18.20
CA ASP A 98 -0.58 7.20 18.50
C ASP A 98 0.69 6.74 17.76
N ALA A 99 0.89 5.42 17.62
CA ALA A 99 2.03 4.90 16.87
C ALA A 99 1.92 5.17 15.36
N PHE A 100 0.72 5.02 14.79
CA PHE A 100 0.44 5.42 13.42
C PHE A 100 0.69 6.92 13.20
N GLU A 101 0.08 7.78 14.03
CA GLU A 101 0.19 9.23 13.93
C GLU A 101 1.65 9.69 14.03
N ARG A 102 2.40 9.15 15.00
CA ARG A 102 3.83 9.42 15.16
C ARG A 102 4.65 9.06 13.92
N ASN A 103 4.39 7.88 13.34
CA ASN A 103 5.10 7.45 12.14
C ASN A 103 4.73 8.33 10.94
N TYR A 104 3.45 8.64 10.76
CA TYR A 104 2.97 9.47 9.66
C TYR A 104 3.56 10.89 9.72
N LEU A 105 3.53 11.53 10.90
CA LEU A 105 4.09 12.86 11.15
C LEU A 105 5.61 12.92 11.06
N SER A 106 6.30 11.78 11.05
CA SER A 106 7.73 11.74 10.75
C SER A 106 8.02 12.10 9.29
N PHE A 107 7.03 12.03 8.40
CA PHE A 107 7.18 12.32 6.97
C PHE A 107 6.34 13.52 6.51
N HIS A 108 5.21 13.80 7.17
CA HIS A 108 4.24 14.82 6.74
C HIS A 108 4.01 15.91 7.80
N ASP A 109 3.57 17.10 7.38
CA ASP A 109 3.29 18.23 8.28
C ASP A 109 1.98 18.11 9.06
N ALA A 110 1.02 17.36 8.53
CA ALA A 110 -0.31 17.21 9.10
C ALA A 110 -0.79 15.77 8.94
N LEU A 111 -1.67 15.32 9.85
CA LEU A 111 -2.29 14.00 9.78
C LEU A 111 -3.27 13.91 8.61
N PRO A 112 -3.49 12.69 8.07
CA PRO A 112 -4.62 12.46 7.18
C PRO A 112 -5.93 12.56 7.98
N ARG A 113 -7.08 12.50 7.29
CA ARG A 113 -8.34 12.29 7.98
C ARG A 113 -8.37 10.85 8.52
N ILE A 114 -8.40 10.69 9.83
CA ILE A 114 -8.41 9.39 10.50
C ILE A 114 -9.84 9.04 10.91
N VAL A 115 -10.35 7.93 10.41
CA VAL A 115 -11.61 7.29 10.82
C VAL A 115 -11.26 6.07 11.66
N GLN A 116 -11.36 6.19 12.99
CA GLN A 116 -11.10 5.07 13.88
C GLN A 116 -12.39 4.25 14.07
N ALA A 117 -12.67 3.36 13.11
CA ALA A 117 -13.90 2.57 13.06
C ALA A 117 -13.71 1.28 12.26
N VAL A 118 -14.75 0.43 12.26
CA VAL A 118 -14.85 -0.68 11.30
C VAL A 118 -14.98 -0.14 9.88
N SER A 119 -14.32 -0.78 8.91
CA SER A 119 -14.30 -0.31 7.52
C SER A 119 -15.68 -0.23 6.87
N SER A 120 -16.66 -0.99 7.36
CA SER A 120 -18.03 -0.97 6.87
C SER A 120 -18.76 0.36 7.04
N THR A 121 -18.23 1.30 7.84
CA THR A 121 -18.81 2.65 8.00
C THR A 121 -18.22 3.67 7.03
N ILE A 122 -17.27 3.30 6.18
CA ILE A 122 -16.51 4.28 5.38
C ILE A 122 -17.37 5.06 4.39
N THR A 123 -18.46 4.48 3.89
CA THR A 123 -19.39 5.15 2.97
C THR A 123 -20.17 6.29 3.62
N ASP A 124 -20.23 6.34 4.96
CA ASP A 124 -20.80 7.48 5.68
C ASP A 124 -19.80 8.65 5.82
N GLU A 125 -18.50 8.35 5.66
CA GLU A 125 -17.41 9.29 5.89
C GLU A 125 -16.88 9.89 4.58
N VAL A 126 -16.86 9.12 3.49
CA VAL A 126 -16.30 9.52 2.20
C VAL A 126 -17.40 9.61 1.15
N GLY A 127 -17.35 10.64 0.31
CA GLY A 127 -18.36 10.84 -0.73
C GLY A 127 -18.25 9.80 -1.85
N ALA A 128 -19.39 9.39 -2.40
CA ALA A 128 -19.42 8.55 -3.59
C ALA A 128 -18.73 9.24 -4.78
N GLY A 129 -17.90 8.48 -5.50
CA GLY A 129 -17.16 8.95 -6.67
C GLY A 129 -16.19 10.09 -6.40
N THR A 130 -15.64 10.24 -5.19
CA THR A 130 -14.64 11.29 -4.91
C THR A 130 -13.20 10.76 -4.95
N CYS A 131 -12.98 9.46 -4.74
CA CYS A 131 -11.65 8.90 -4.66
C CYS A 131 -11.05 8.60 -6.04
N ARG A 132 -9.78 8.95 -6.25
CA ARG A 132 -9.02 8.47 -7.43
C ARG A 132 -8.23 7.20 -7.14
N PHE A 133 -7.96 6.90 -5.87
CA PHE A 133 -7.19 5.72 -5.47
C PHE A 133 -7.71 5.18 -4.13
N ALA A 134 -7.92 3.86 -4.05
CA ALA A 134 -8.35 3.18 -2.83
C ALA A 134 -7.52 1.92 -2.56
N HIS A 135 -6.95 1.80 -1.37
CA HIS A 135 -6.23 0.62 -0.88
C HIS A 135 -7.07 -0.13 0.15
N ILE A 136 -7.26 -1.43 -0.03
CA ILE A 136 -8.07 -2.31 0.82
C ILE A 136 -7.18 -3.37 1.47
N ASP A 137 -6.94 -3.22 2.77
CA ASP A 137 -6.02 -4.00 3.61
C ASP A 137 -6.51 -4.11 5.07
N ALA A 138 -7.84 -4.08 5.30
CA ALA A 138 -8.41 -3.99 6.65
C ALA A 138 -8.61 -5.35 7.34
N SER A 139 -9.25 -6.32 6.67
CA SER A 139 -9.58 -7.64 7.23
C SER A 139 -9.23 -8.72 6.22
N HIS A 140 -9.00 -9.95 6.71
CA HIS A 140 -8.77 -11.12 5.86
C HIS A 140 -9.99 -12.03 5.73
N LEU A 141 -11.12 -11.66 6.34
CA LEU A 141 -12.37 -12.40 6.25
C LEU A 141 -13.15 -11.99 5.00
N TYR A 142 -13.62 -13.01 4.27
CA TYR A 142 -14.34 -12.83 3.00
C TYR A 142 -15.46 -11.79 3.06
N GLU A 143 -16.33 -11.83 4.08
CA GLU A 143 -17.48 -10.93 4.18
C GLU A 143 -17.07 -9.46 4.29
N HIS A 144 -16.03 -9.17 5.08
CA HIS A 144 -15.51 -7.83 5.27
C HIS A 144 -14.84 -7.33 3.99
N VAL A 145 -13.93 -8.12 3.41
CA VAL A 145 -13.25 -7.76 2.16
C VAL A 145 -14.24 -7.54 1.02
N ARG A 146 -15.27 -8.39 0.92
CA ARG A 146 -16.31 -8.25 -0.09
C ARG A 146 -17.09 -6.94 0.08
N GLY A 147 -17.39 -6.58 1.32
CA GLY A 147 -18.02 -5.30 1.70
C GLY A 147 -17.14 -4.11 1.32
N ASP A 148 -15.87 -4.15 1.71
CA ASP A 148 -14.87 -3.11 1.44
C ASP A 148 -14.65 -2.89 -0.07
N ILE A 149 -14.60 -3.96 -0.87
CA ILE A 149 -14.58 -3.87 -2.34
C ILE A 149 -15.85 -3.19 -2.88
N GLY A 150 -16.99 -3.41 -2.23
CA GLY A 150 -18.25 -2.72 -2.56
C GLY A 150 -18.20 -1.23 -2.27
N ALA A 151 -17.71 -0.85 -1.08
CA ALA A 151 -17.49 0.55 -0.73
C ALA A 151 -16.50 1.20 -1.72
N ALA A 152 -15.37 0.55 -2.02
CA ALA A 152 -14.40 1.07 -2.98
C ALA A 152 -15.02 1.35 -4.35
N ARG A 153 -15.90 0.46 -4.84
CA ARG A 153 -16.61 0.66 -6.11
C ARG A 153 -17.50 1.92 -6.10
N GLU A 154 -18.14 2.21 -4.98
CA GLU A 154 -19.01 3.38 -4.82
C GLU A 154 -18.21 4.67 -4.67
N LEU A 155 -17.10 4.62 -3.92
CA LEU A 155 -16.29 5.78 -3.58
C LEU A 155 -15.32 6.19 -4.70
N LEU A 156 -14.91 5.26 -5.56
CA LEU A 156 -13.99 5.55 -6.65
C LEU A 156 -14.66 6.27 -7.82
N LEU A 157 -13.91 7.21 -8.41
CA LEU A 157 -14.14 7.73 -9.74
C LEU A 157 -14.18 6.61 -10.78
N PRO A 158 -14.82 6.81 -11.95
CA PRO A 158 -14.87 5.79 -13.01
C PRO A 158 -13.48 5.25 -13.40
N GLU A 159 -12.48 6.12 -13.49
CA GLU A 159 -11.08 5.78 -13.82
C GLU A 159 -10.20 5.55 -12.57
N GLY A 160 -10.84 5.42 -11.40
CA GLY A 160 -10.17 5.20 -10.13
C GLY A 160 -9.48 3.84 -10.07
N ILE A 161 -8.41 3.76 -9.29
CA ILE A 161 -7.66 2.51 -9.06
C ILE A 161 -8.00 1.97 -7.68
N VAL A 162 -8.39 0.69 -7.63
CA VAL A 162 -8.49 -0.08 -6.39
C VAL A 162 -7.30 -1.01 -6.28
N VAL A 163 -6.77 -1.14 -5.07
CA VAL A 163 -5.70 -2.09 -4.74
C VAL A 163 -6.19 -2.99 -3.62
N LEU A 164 -6.21 -4.29 -3.87
CA LEU A 164 -6.61 -5.31 -2.91
C LEU A 164 -5.37 -6.01 -2.39
N ASP A 165 -5.09 -5.88 -1.09
CA ASP A 165 -3.96 -6.55 -0.48
C ASP A 165 -4.20 -8.06 -0.31
N ASP A 166 -3.14 -8.80 -0.03
CA ASP A 166 -3.13 -10.19 0.41
C ASP A 166 -3.96 -11.22 -0.38
N PHE A 167 -4.39 -10.93 -1.61
CA PHE A 167 -5.22 -11.84 -2.42
C PHE A 167 -4.52 -13.16 -2.79
N ARG A 168 -3.21 -13.28 -2.54
CA ARG A 168 -2.41 -14.50 -2.74
C ARG A 168 -1.72 -15.02 -1.48
N SER A 169 -2.02 -14.43 -0.33
CA SER A 169 -1.44 -14.86 0.94
C SER A 169 -2.11 -16.16 1.40
N GLU A 170 -1.31 -17.17 1.76
CA GLU A 170 -1.82 -18.52 2.05
C GLU A 170 -2.78 -18.57 3.25
N HIS A 171 -2.64 -17.61 4.18
CA HIS A 171 -3.43 -17.51 5.39
C HIS A 171 -4.69 -16.66 5.23
N THR A 172 -4.91 -16.05 4.06
CA THR A 172 -6.00 -15.11 3.78
C THR A 172 -6.92 -15.58 2.63
N PRO A 173 -7.38 -16.85 2.61
CA PRO A 173 -8.16 -17.38 1.48
C PRO A 173 -9.45 -16.59 1.22
N GLY A 174 -10.04 -15.96 2.25
CA GLY A 174 -11.23 -15.11 2.09
C GLY A 174 -10.98 -13.89 1.19
N VAL A 175 -9.78 -13.31 1.26
CA VAL A 175 -9.36 -12.18 0.42
C VAL A 175 -9.27 -12.60 -1.03
N ALA A 176 -8.64 -13.75 -1.30
CA ALA A 176 -8.54 -14.32 -2.64
C ALA A 176 -9.92 -14.57 -3.27
N VAL A 177 -10.85 -15.14 -2.50
CA VAL A 177 -12.22 -15.41 -2.96
C VAL A 177 -12.96 -14.10 -3.26
N ALA A 178 -12.89 -13.10 -2.37
CA ALA A 178 -13.57 -11.81 -2.57
C ALA A 178 -13.02 -11.03 -3.76
N ALA A 179 -11.69 -11.02 -3.95
CA ALA A 179 -11.04 -10.36 -5.07
C ALA A 179 -11.45 -10.98 -6.41
N TRP A 180 -11.42 -12.31 -6.54
CA TRP A 180 -11.81 -12.98 -7.79
C TRP A 180 -13.33 -12.97 -8.01
N GLU A 181 -14.16 -13.01 -6.96
CA GLU A 181 -15.60 -12.75 -7.10
C GLU A 181 -15.84 -11.34 -7.66
N ALA A 182 -15.10 -10.33 -7.19
CA ALA A 182 -15.26 -8.98 -7.68
C ALA A 182 -14.93 -8.86 -9.18
N VAL A 183 -13.89 -9.56 -9.62
CA VAL A 183 -13.50 -9.63 -11.04
C VAL A 183 -14.56 -10.32 -11.87
N LEU A 184 -14.95 -11.54 -11.47
CA LEU A 184 -15.80 -12.41 -12.29
C LEU A 184 -17.28 -12.01 -12.26
N ASN A 185 -17.75 -11.46 -11.14
CA ASN A 185 -19.18 -11.26 -10.89
C ASN A 185 -19.57 -9.80 -10.65
N ARG A 186 -18.61 -8.89 -10.38
CA ARG A 186 -18.89 -7.49 -9.99
C ARG A 186 -18.18 -6.46 -10.86
N GLY A 187 -17.65 -6.88 -12.02
CA GLY A 187 -17.15 -5.99 -13.06
C GLY A 187 -15.83 -5.31 -12.75
N LEU A 188 -15.08 -5.77 -11.74
CA LEU A 188 -13.73 -5.26 -11.50
C LEU A 188 -12.80 -5.76 -12.62
N SER A 189 -12.14 -4.84 -13.33
CA SER A 189 -11.15 -5.17 -14.36
C SER A 189 -9.74 -5.15 -13.77
N PRO A 190 -9.01 -6.29 -13.71
CA PRO A 190 -7.65 -6.31 -13.19
C PRO A 190 -6.69 -5.54 -14.11
N VAL A 191 -5.92 -4.59 -13.59
CA VAL A 191 -4.87 -3.90 -14.35
C VAL A 191 -3.56 -4.68 -14.27
N CYS A 192 -3.12 -5.01 -13.05
CA CYS A 192 -1.95 -5.85 -12.83
C CYS A 192 -1.98 -6.56 -11.49
N LEU A 193 -1.14 -7.57 -11.34
CA LEU A 193 -0.91 -8.32 -10.12
C LEU A 193 0.54 -8.19 -9.70
N SER A 194 0.78 -7.88 -8.42
CA SER A 194 2.08 -8.09 -7.79
C SER A 194 2.13 -9.49 -7.14
N SER A 195 3.12 -9.73 -6.30
CA SER A 195 3.18 -10.98 -5.52
C SER A 195 2.02 -11.10 -4.53
N GLN A 196 1.55 -9.98 -3.96
CA GLN A 196 0.56 -9.97 -2.87
C GLN A 196 -0.67 -9.13 -3.19
N LYS A 197 -0.59 -8.18 -4.14
CA LYS A 197 -1.67 -7.22 -4.41
C LYS A 197 -2.29 -7.37 -5.80
N LEU A 198 -3.60 -7.21 -5.90
CA LEU A 198 -4.35 -7.06 -7.15
C LEU A 198 -4.69 -5.59 -7.33
N TYR A 199 -4.29 -5.01 -8.47
CA TYR A 199 -4.64 -3.65 -8.87
C TYR A 199 -5.72 -3.74 -9.93
N GLY A 200 -6.78 -2.94 -9.81
CA GLY A 200 -7.90 -2.98 -10.74
C GLY A 200 -8.61 -1.64 -10.87
N THR A 201 -9.54 -1.58 -11.81
CA THR A 201 -10.44 -0.44 -12.03
C THR A 201 -11.81 -0.94 -12.50
N TRP A 202 -12.85 -0.15 -12.29
CA TRP A 202 -14.18 -0.41 -12.89
C TRP A 202 -14.36 0.32 -14.24
N GLY A 203 -13.43 1.18 -14.63
CA GLY A 203 -13.38 1.83 -15.95
C GLY A 203 -12.72 0.95 -17.02
N ASP A 204 -12.23 1.59 -18.09
CA ASP A 204 -11.48 0.89 -19.15
C ASP A 204 -10.03 0.62 -18.70
N PRO A 205 -9.62 -0.65 -18.53
CA PRO A 205 -8.27 -0.96 -18.06
C PRO A 205 -7.21 -0.84 -19.16
N GLU A 206 -7.56 -0.78 -20.45
CA GLU A 206 -6.57 -0.89 -21.53
C GLU A 206 -5.56 0.26 -21.58
N PRO A 207 -5.96 1.55 -21.46
CA PRO A 207 -5.00 2.65 -21.46
C PRO A 207 -3.95 2.52 -20.35
N VAL A 208 -4.38 2.18 -19.13
CA VAL A 208 -3.48 2.01 -17.99
C VAL A 208 -2.63 0.75 -18.11
N ARG A 209 -3.16 -0.36 -18.65
CA ARG A 209 -2.40 -1.59 -18.92
C ARG A 209 -1.26 -1.36 -19.91
N GLU A 210 -1.52 -0.67 -21.02
CA GLU A 210 -0.51 -0.41 -22.04
C GLU A 210 0.62 0.48 -21.53
N GLU A 211 0.28 1.58 -20.84
CA GLU A 211 1.27 2.46 -20.22
C GLU A 211 2.09 1.73 -19.14
N LEU A 212 1.43 0.92 -18.30
CA LEU A 212 2.12 0.16 -17.25
C LEU A 212 3.07 -0.87 -17.85
N LEU A 213 2.63 -1.61 -18.87
CA LEU A 213 3.45 -2.62 -19.50
C LEU A 213 4.69 -2.02 -20.17
N ALA A 214 4.55 -0.85 -20.79
CA ALA A 214 5.68 -0.11 -21.33
C ALA A 214 6.66 0.29 -20.22
N ALA A 215 6.18 0.93 -19.14
CA ALA A 215 7.01 1.39 -18.03
C ALA A 215 7.73 0.24 -17.30
N LEU A 216 7.05 -0.89 -17.06
CA LEU A 216 7.65 -2.04 -16.38
C LEU A 216 8.71 -2.75 -17.24
N ARG A 217 8.60 -2.71 -18.58
CA ARG A 217 9.59 -3.29 -19.49
C ARG A 217 10.90 -2.51 -19.55
N GLU A 218 10.87 -1.23 -19.23
CA GLU A 218 12.08 -0.38 -19.12
C GLU A 218 12.91 -0.70 -17.87
N ARG A 219 12.33 -1.45 -16.91
CA ARG A 219 13.00 -1.82 -15.66
C ARG A 219 13.70 -3.17 -15.76
N ASP A 220 14.99 -3.16 -15.48
CA ASP A 220 15.82 -4.38 -15.45
C ASP A 220 15.57 -5.23 -14.19
N ASP A 221 15.03 -4.64 -13.12
CA ASP A 221 14.82 -5.27 -11.81
C ASP A 221 13.42 -5.88 -11.60
N ILE A 222 12.51 -5.70 -12.56
CA ILE A 222 11.15 -6.27 -12.55
C ILE A 222 10.99 -7.28 -13.70
N ALA A 223 10.43 -8.45 -13.40
CA ALA A 223 9.98 -9.43 -14.38
C ALA A 223 8.49 -9.20 -14.64
N VAL A 224 8.10 -9.17 -15.91
CA VAL A 224 6.72 -8.98 -16.34
C VAL A 224 6.29 -10.17 -17.17
N THR A 225 5.15 -10.76 -16.82
CA THR A 225 4.44 -11.72 -17.69
C THR A 225 3.04 -11.20 -17.97
N VAL A 226 2.46 -11.65 -19.08
CA VAL A 226 1.08 -11.37 -19.46
C VAL A 226 0.41 -12.70 -19.71
N GLU A 227 -0.68 -12.96 -19.00
CA GLU A 227 -1.44 -14.20 -19.08
C GLU A 227 -2.91 -13.87 -19.31
N GLU A 228 -3.58 -14.67 -20.14
CA GLU A 228 -5.04 -14.58 -20.31
C GLU A 228 -5.70 -15.56 -19.35
N ALA A 229 -6.63 -15.07 -18.53
CA ALA A 229 -7.41 -15.91 -17.62
C ALA A 229 -8.83 -15.37 -17.47
N ALA A 230 -9.82 -16.25 -17.63
CA ALA A 230 -11.24 -15.93 -17.52
C ALA A 230 -11.68 -14.69 -18.36
N GLY A 231 -11.08 -14.50 -19.54
CA GLY A 231 -11.37 -13.36 -20.42
C GLY A 231 -10.69 -12.05 -20.01
N HIS A 232 -9.78 -12.08 -19.04
CA HIS A 232 -8.98 -10.93 -18.63
C HIS A 232 -7.50 -11.12 -18.97
N ARG A 233 -6.91 -10.04 -19.48
CA ARG A 233 -5.46 -9.89 -19.64
C ARG A 233 -4.83 -9.51 -18.31
N LEU A 234 -4.04 -10.41 -17.73
CA LEU A 234 -3.41 -10.26 -16.43
C LEU A 234 -1.93 -9.93 -16.60
N ILE A 235 -1.57 -8.67 -16.39
CA ILE A 235 -0.16 -8.25 -16.27
C ILE A 235 0.33 -8.66 -14.89
N ARG A 236 1.37 -9.49 -14.82
CA ARG A 236 1.98 -9.90 -13.56
C ARG A 236 3.37 -9.30 -13.44
N ALA A 237 3.57 -8.50 -12.41
CA ALA A 237 4.86 -7.92 -12.05
C ALA A 237 5.48 -8.70 -10.88
N ARG A 238 6.77 -9.00 -10.97
CA ARG A 238 7.53 -9.67 -9.89
C ARG A 238 8.93 -9.06 -9.79
N ALA A 239 9.35 -8.71 -8.59
CA ALA A 239 10.74 -8.32 -8.36
C ALA A 239 11.69 -9.48 -8.71
N LYS A 240 12.72 -9.22 -9.53
CA LYS A 240 13.71 -10.25 -9.91
C LYS A 240 14.67 -10.58 -8.77
N SER A 241 14.93 -9.62 -7.88
CA SER A 241 15.82 -9.80 -6.74
C SER A 241 15.34 -8.99 -5.53
N LYS A 242 15.92 -9.29 -4.37
CA LYS A 242 15.72 -8.50 -3.14
C LYS A 242 16.38 -7.11 -3.20
N ARG A 243 17.18 -6.82 -4.22
CA ARG A 243 17.86 -5.52 -4.43
C ARG A 243 17.09 -4.61 -5.41
N MET A 244 15.77 -4.82 -5.53
CA MET A 244 14.93 -3.97 -6.36
C MET A 244 15.06 -2.52 -5.88
N ARG A 245 15.12 -1.57 -6.82
CA ARG A 245 15.21 -0.16 -6.48
C ARG A 245 13.81 0.36 -6.12
N PRO A 246 13.53 0.76 -4.86
CA PRO A 246 12.27 1.43 -4.54
C PRO A 246 12.16 2.74 -5.34
N PRO A 247 10.95 3.33 -5.47
CA PRO A 247 10.82 4.67 -6.02
C PRO A 247 11.51 5.68 -5.10
N SER A 248 11.58 6.95 -5.50
CA SER A 248 11.98 7.97 -4.55
C SER A 248 10.94 8.02 -3.44
N LEU A 249 11.33 7.66 -2.21
CA LEU A 249 10.44 7.63 -1.07
C LEU A 249 10.43 9.00 -0.37
N PRO A 250 9.34 9.34 0.34
CA PRO A 250 9.32 10.54 1.17
C PRO A 250 10.47 10.49 2.19
N SER A 251 11.18 11.61 2.33
CA SER A 251 12.25 11.74 3.31
C SER A 251 11.66 11.97 4.70
N SER A 252 12.13 11.21 5.69
CA SER A 252 11.78 11.46 7.08
C SER A 252 12.39 12.77 7.57
N ARG A 253 11.71 13.43 8.51
CA ARG A 253 12.20 14.54 9.33
C ARG A 253 13.22 14.10 10.38
N HIS A 254 13.41 12.79 10.54
CA HIS A 254 14.31 12.17 11.51
C HIS A 254 15.32 11.25 10.81
N PRO A 255 16.06 11.71 9.78
CA PRO A 255 16.98 10.87 9.04
C PRO A 255 18.04 10.28 9.98
N ALA A 256 18.48 9.06 9.69
CA ALA A 256 19.60 8.47 10.42
C ALA A 256 20.84 9.37 10.31
N PRO A 257 21.67 9.48 11.36
CA PRO A 257 22.93 10.20 11.27
C PRO A 257 23.76 9.67 10.09
N ALA A 258 24.35 10.57 9.30
CA ALA A 258 25.23 10.16 8.21
C ALA A 258 26.34 9.24 8.75
N PRO A 259 26.68 8.14 8.05
CA PRO A 259 27.76 7.28 8.48
C PRO A 259 29.04 8.10 8.61
N ALA A 260 29.75 7.94 9.73
CA ALA A 260 31.00 8.64 9.96
C ALA A 260 31.97 8.34 8.80
N PRO A 261 32.74 9.34 8.32
CA PRO A 261 33.73 9.10 7.28
C PRO A 261 34.69 7.99 7.73
N PRO A 262 35.13 7.11 6.81
CA PRO A 262 36.03 6.03 7.16
C PRO A 262 37.27 6.61 7.84
N ALA A 263 37.64 6.02 8.98
CA ALA A 263 38.83 6.43 9.70
C ALA A 263 40.04 6.41 8.74
N PRO A 264 40.91 7.43 8.78
CA PRO A 264 42.10 7.44 7.93
C PRO A 264 42.88 6.14 8.17
N ARG A 265 43.20 5.42 7.09
CA ARG A 265 44.09 4.27 7.17
C ARG A 265 45.41 4.77 7.74
N VAL A 266 45.74 4.31 8.94
CA VAL A 266 47.06 4.50 9.50
C VAL A 266 47.94 3.52 8.73
N ASP A 267 48.64 4.01 7.71
CA ASP A 267 49.69 3.24 7.06
C ASP A 267 50.73 2.93 8.15
N ALA A 268 50.78 1.67 8.57
CA ALA A 268 51.89 1.18 9.37
C ALA A 268 53.14 1.31 8.51
N GLY A 269 53.93 2.35 8.78
CA GLY A 269 55.23 2.54 8.17
C GLY A 269 56.09 1.28 8.33
N PRO A 270 57.04 1.05 7.41
CA PRO A 270 57.80 -0.20 7.38
C PRO A 270 58.53 -0.41 8.70
N ALA A 271 58.36 -1.59 9.28
CA ALA A 271 59.12 -2.01 10.45
C ALA A 271 60.61 -2.02 10.11
N ALA A 272 61.39 -1.21 10.81
CA ALA A 272 62.84 -1.29 10.80
C ALA A 272 63.27 -2.41 11.75
N GLY A 273 64.07 -3.36 11.26
CA GLY A 273 64.67 -4.45 12.04
C GLY A 273 65.07 -5.62 11.19
#